data_AF-A0A257PGA9-F1
#
_entry.id   AF-A0A257PGA9-F1
#
_cell.length_a   1.000
_cell.length_b   1.000
_cell.length_c   1.000
_cell.angle_alpha   90.00
_cell.angle_beta   90.00
_cell.angle_gamma   90.00
#
_symmetry.space_group_name_H-M   'P 1'
#
loop_
_entity.id
_entity.type
_entity.pdbx_description
1 polymer ?
#
loop_
_entity_poly.entity_id
_entity_poly.type
_entity_poly.pdbx_seq_one_letter_code
_entity_poly.pdbx_strand_id
1 'polypeptide(L)'
;MAVFPQVAMGPYGLMSQDDYHRFFGVMMELQPLRGPHDYMPFIFPGFLVLLYSSFRTLKAGSRQARMIWLYVSAILLLTLILAAKFILFVGFPAEITAALFGVMLSDVSWRFREAPTWAMLARLTCITTILVIPLLPIFPAAGQATALPASSCDLRHIDTLLAPIGTATTLAPPDATPELLFRTQITTVGSLYQHGVPGFLRLSNAWRTVPGATVPAAVIATKASYVLFCGSPTRYLLVADLPETTLWDTLNGNRPPPWLHLQSRDLATGWRLYKIIP
;
A
#
# COMPACT_ATOMS: atom_id res chain seq x y z
N MET A 1 -5.02 2.31 31.85
CA MET A 1 -5.79 1.47 30.90
C MET A 1 -7.18 1.06 31.41
N ALA A 2 -7.47 1.02 32.72
CA ALA A 2 -8.79 0.60 33.24
C ALA A 2 -9.98 1.55 32.91
N VAL A 3 -9.72 2.80 32.52
CA VAL A 3 -10.76 3.81 32.27
C VAL A 3 -11.31 3.78 30.82
N PHE A 4 -10.57 3.17 29.88
CA PHE A 4 -10.98 3.06 28.48
C PHE A 4 -10.71 1.64 27.94
N PRO A 5 -11.48 0.63 28.38
CA PRO A 5 -11.24 -0.77 28.01
C PRO A 5 -11.33 -1.01 26.51
N GLN A 6 -12.15 -0.25 25.79
CA GLN A 6 -12.23 -0.29 24.33
C GLN A 6 -10.94 0.20 23.64
N VAL A 7 -10.25 1.20 24.21
CA VAL A 7 -8.95 1.67 23.69
C VAL A 7 -7.87 0.61 23.89
N ALA A 8 -7.95 -0.17 24.97
CA ALA A 8 -7.03 -1.29 25.20
C ALA A 8 -7.19 -2.43 24.19
N MET A 9 -8.37 -2.57 23.58
CA MET A 9 -8.63 -3.51 22.47
C MET A 9 -8.18 -2.96 21.11
N GLY A 10 -7.58 -1.76 21.07
CA GLY A 10 -7.13 -1.11 19.84
C GLY A 10 -8.31 -0.85 18.90
N PRO A 11 -8.10 -0.94 17.58
CA PRO A 11 -9.17 -0.71 16.60
C PRO A 11 -10.39 -1.61 16.77
N TYR A 12 -10.21 -2.85 17.26
CA TYR A 12 -11.31 -3.80 17.49
C TYR A 12 -12.28 -3.37 18.59
N GLY A 13 -11.87 -2.47 19.48
CA GLY A 13 -12.77 -1.86 20.46
C GLY A 13 -13.58 -0.67 19.93
N LEU A 14 -13.25 -0.17 18.74
CA LEU A 14 -13.82 1.06 18.16
C LEU A 14 -14.69 0.81 16.92
N MET A 15 -14.60 -0.36 16.30
CA MET A 15 -15.37 -0.73 15.12
C MET A 15 -15.66 -2.24 15.08
N SER A 16 -16.67 -2.63 14.31
CA SER A 16 -16.96 -4.05 14.07
C SER A 16 -15.80 -4.72 13.33
N GLN A 17 -15.67 -6.05 13.44
CA GLN A 17 -14.63 -6.79 12.73
C GLN A 17 -14.76 -6.62 11.20
N ASP A 18 -15.97 -6.56 10.68
CA ASP A 18 -16.22 -6.35 9.25
C ASP A 18 -15.78 -4.96 8.79
N ASP A 19 -16.09 -3.92 9.57
CA ASP A 19 -15.66 -2.55 9.27
C ASP A 19 -14.14 -2.40 9.36
N TYR A 20 -13.51 -3.10 10.31
CA TYR A 20 -12.05 -3.18 10.42
C TYR A 20 -11.44 -3.74 9.14
N HIS A 21 -11.93 -4.88 8.66
CA HIS A 21 -11.44 -5.47 7.43
C HIS A 21 -11.72 -4.60 6.20
N ARG A 22 -12.86 -3.91 6.15
CA ARG A 22 -13.18 -2.99 5.04
C ARG A 22 -12.29 -1.75 5.02
N PHE A 23 -11.97 -1.18 6.18
CA PHE A 23 -11.15 0.03 6.29
C PHE A 23 -9.67 -0.27 6.13
N PHE A 24 -9.11 -1.15 6.98
CA PHE A 24 -7.69 -1.44 6.97
C PHE A 24 -7.29 -2.40 5.83
N GLY A 25 -8.22 -3.23 5.35
CA GLY A 25 -7.97 -4.17 4.26
C GLY A 25 -7.74 -3.51 2.89
N VAL A 26 -8.03 -2.21 2.74
CA VAL A 26 -7.71 -1.45 1.53
C VAL A 26 -6.53 -0.49 1.68
N MET A 27 -5.97 -0.39 2.89
CA MET A 27 -4.73 0.36 3.11
C MET A 27 -3.56 -0.49 2.63
N MET A 28 -2.95 -0.10 1.52
CA MET A 28 -1.80 -0.80 0.93
C MET A 28 -0.66 -0.99 1.93
N GLU A 29 -0.41 0.01 2.78
CA GLU A 29 0.62 -0.01 3.82
C GLU A 29 0.43 -1.13 4.86
N LEU A 30 -0.80 -1.57 5.07
CA LEU A 30 -1.13 -2.64 6.03
C LEU A 30 -1.31 -4.00 5.38
N GLN A 31 -1.11 -4.09 4.05
CA GLN A 31 -1.13 -5.38 3.37
C GLN A 31 0.14 -6.18 3.70
N PRO A 32 0.03 -7.51 3.78
CA PRO A 32 1.19 -8.38 3.79
C PRO A 32 1.87 -8.36 2.42
N LEU A 33 3.17 -8.68 2.41
CA LEU A 33 3.88 -8.98 1.18
C LEU A 33 3.25 -10.22 0.53
N ARG A 34 3.10 -10.22 -0.79
CA ARG A 34 2.46 -11.30 -1.54
C ARG A 34 3.41 -11.87 -2.58
N GLY A 35 3.86 -13.10 -2.32
CA GLY A 35 4.61 -13.90 -3.29
C GLY A 35 6.08 -13.49 -3.45
N PRO A 36 6.84 -14.23 -4.28
CA PRO A 36 8.30 -14.10 -4.37
C PRO A 36 8.75 -12.72 -4.86
N HIS A 37 7.96 -12.07 -5.72
CA HIS A 37 8.20 -10.72 -6.23
C HIS A 37 8.33 -9.68 -5.11
N ASP A 38 7.52 -9.76 -4.06
CA ASP A 38 7.56 -8.81 -2.93
C ASP A 38 8.64 -9.21 -1.93
N TYR A 39 8.75 -10.50 -1.61
CA TYR A 39 9.70 -10.98 -0.60
C TYR A 39 11.16 -10.79 -1.03
N MET A 40 11.44 -10.85 -2.34
CA MET A 40 12.81 -10.74 -2.84
C MET A 40 13.45 -9.36 -2.59
N PRO A 41 12.85 -8.23 -2.98
CA PRO A 41 13.42 -6.91 -2.68
C PRO A 41 13.31 -6.54 -1.19
N PHE A 42 12.23 -6.93 -0.49
CA PHE A 42 11.94 -6.39 0.84
C PHE A 42 12.38 -7.25 2.03
N ILE A 43 12.50 -8.57 1.88
CA ILE A 43 12.81 -9.50 2.99
C ILE A 43 14.16 -10.18 2.81
N PHE A 44 14.51 -10.59 1.60
CA PHE A 44 15.71 -11.37 1.35
C PHE A 44 17.02 -10.70 1.82
N PRO A 45 17.28 -9.40 1.57
CA PRO A 45 18.48 -8.73 2.07
C PRO A 45 18.61 -8.80 3.60
N GLY A 46 17.51 -8.51 4.31
CA GLY A 46 17.48 -8.55 5.76
C GLY A 46 17.59 -9.97 6.31
N PHE A 47 17.05 -10.96 5.61
CA PHE A 47 17.23 -12.37 5.97
C PHE A 47 18.71 -12.80 5.90
N LEU A 48 19.46 -12.39 4.86
CA LEU A 48 20.89 -12.68 4.77
C LEU A 48 21.68 -12.04 5.91
N VAL A 49 21.35 -10.79 6.24
CA VAL A 49 21.98 -10.09 7.35
C VAL A 49 21.60 -10.71 8.71
N LEU A 50 20.39 -11.27 8.85
CA LEU A 50 19.98 -12.03 10.03
C LEU A 50 20.82 -13.31 10.20
N LEU A 51 21.10 -14.02 9.10
CA LEU A 51 22.01 -15.17 9.14
C LEU A 51 23.41 -14.75 9.57
N TYR A 52 23.90 -13.62 9.06
CA TYR A 52 25.19 -13.05 9.44
C TYR A 52 25.24 -12.65 10.93
N SER A 53 24.26 -11.90 11.43
CA SER A 53 24.22 -11.48 12.85
C SER A 53 24.08 -12.67 13.80
N SER A 54 23.34 -13.71 13.39
CA SER A 54 23.21 -14.96 14.13
C SER A 54 24.53 -15.74 14.16
N PHE A 55 25.25 -15.80 13.03
CA PHE A 55 26.61 -16.36 12.98
C PHE A 55 27.57 -15.59 13.90
N ARG A 56 27.51 -14.26 13.91
CA ARG A 56 28.32 -13.42 14.81
C ARG A 56 28.01 -13.65 16.29
N THR A 57 26.75 -13.92 16.62
CA THR A 57 26.33 -14.30 17.98
C THR A 57 27.05 -15.57 18.43
N LEU A 58 27.10 -16.59 17.57
CA LEU A 58 27.76 -17.87 17.86
C LEU A 58 29.29 -17.74 17.95
N LYS A 59 29.89 -16.87 17.13
CA LYS A 59 31.35 -16.65 17.11
C LYS A 59 31.87 -15.61 18.11
N ALA A 60 30.98 -14.94 18.84
CA ALA A 60 31.38 -13.91 19.80
C ALA A 60 32.24 -14.50 20.93
N GLY A 61 33.46 -13.96 21.08
CA GLY A 61 34.42 -14.38 22.09
C GLY A 61 34.14 -13.87 23.51
N SER A 62 33.29 -12.84 23.65
CA SER A 62 32.88 -12.29 24.95
C SER A 62 31.37 -12.40 25.14
N ARG A 63 30.93 -12.52 26.40
CA ARG A 63 29.51 -12.55 26.75
C ARG A 63 28.79 -11.26 26.33
N GLN A 64 29.44 -10.11 26.50
CA GLN A 64 28.87 -8.81 26.11
C GLN A 64 28.64 -8.72 24.60
N ALA A 65 29.64 -9.10 23.78
CA ALA A 65 29.49 -9.11 22.33
C ALA A 65 28.38 -10.09 21.89
N ARG A 66 28.29 -11.26 22.53
CA ARG A 66 27.23 -12.23 22.25
C ARG A 66 25.84 -11.65 22.53
N MET A 67 25.66 -10.95 23.64
CA MET A 67 24.37 -10.31 23.98
C MET A 67 23.99 -9.21 23.00
N ILE A 68 24.95 -8.40 22.53
CA ILE A 68 24.70 -7.36 21.51
C ILE A 68 24.25 -8.01 20.20
N TRP A 69 24.97 -9.02 19.72
CA TRP A 69 24.59 -9.70 18.48
C TRP A 69 23.25 -10.43 18.57
N LEU A 70 22.95 -11.04 19.73
CA LEU A 70 21.66 -11.67 19.98
C LEU A 70 20.52 -10.65 19.95
N TYR A 71 20.72 -9.48 20.57
CA TYR A 71 19.75 -8.39 20.55
C TYR A 71 19.49 -7.88 19.13
N VAL A 72 20.56 -7.67 18.35
CA VAL A 72 20.45 -7.27 16.94
C VAL A 72 19.70 -8.31 16.12
N SER A 73 20.02 -9.60 16.27
CA SER A 73 19.29 -10.69 15.59
C SER A 73 17.81 -10.73 15.99
N ALA A 74 17.49 -10.55 17.27
CA ALA A 74 16.11 -10.57 17.75
C ALA A 74 15.29 -9.38 17.19
N ILE A 75 15.87 -8.18 17.16
CA ILE A 75 15.23 -7.01 16.53
C ILE A 75 15.04 -7.26 15.05
N LEU A 76 16.08 -7.68 14.33
CA LEU A 76 16.00 -7.89 12.90
C LEU A 76 14.94 -8.94 12.55
N LEU A 77 14.89 -10.05 13.29
CA LEU A 77 13.82 -11.05 13.15
C LEU A 77 12.43 -10.45 13.36
N LEU A 78 12.23 -9.65 14.41
CA LEU A 78 10.95 -8.99 14.65
C LEU A 78 10.58 -8.04 13.51
N THR A 79 11.51 -7.21 13.04
CA THR A 79 11.26 -6.28 11.93
C THR A 79 10.97 -7.00 10.61
N LEU A 80 11.61 -8.13 10.34
CA LEU A 80 11.30 -8.98 9.18
C LEU A 80 9.91 -9.60 9.28
N ILE A 81 9.50 -10.07 10.46
CA ILE A 81 8.14 -10.58 10.69
C ILE A 81 7.11 -9.47 10.48
N LEU A 82 7.38 -8.25 10.98
CA LEU A 82 6.51 -7.10 10.78
C LEU A 82 6.44 -6.71 9.30
N ALA A 83 7.57 -6.60 8.60
CA ALA A 83 7.63 -6.27 7.18
C ALA A 83 6.91 -7.32 6.31
N ALA A 84 7.03 -8.60 6.65
CA ALA A 84 6.31 -9.67 5.95
C ALA A 84 4.79 -9.55 6.12
N LYS A 85 4.32 -9.08 7.28
CA LYS A 85 2.89 -8.90 7.57
C LYS A 85 2.32 -7.55 7.13
N PHE A 86 3.16 -6.52 7.06
CA PHE A 86 2.77 -5.14 6.85
C PHE A 86 3.83 -4.39 6.05
N ILE A 87 3.49 -3.97 4.83
CA ILE A 87 4.39 -3.24 3.92
C ILE A 87 4.98 -1.98 4.56
N LEU A 88 4.26 -1.29 5.44
CA LEU A 88 4.75 -0.08 6.13
C LEU A 88 6.08 -0.31 6.87
N PHE A 89 6.35 -1.53 7.32
CA PHE A 89 7.54 -1.85 8.10
C PHE A 89 8.74 -2.28 7.26
N VAL A 90 8.67 -2.31 5.92
CA VAL A 90 9.80 -2.73 5.06
C VAL A 90 11.04 -1.85 5.19
N GLY A 91 10.88 -0.60 5.64
CA GLY A 91 12.00 0.32 5.88
C GLY A 91 12.93 -0.12 7.01
N PHE A 92 12.40 -0.67 8.10
CA PHE A 92 13.19 -1.07 9.27
C PHE A 92 14.25 -2.15 8.97
N PRO A 93 13.90 -3.32 8.39
CA PRO A 93 14.91 -4.31 8.05
C PRO A 93 15.88 -3.80 6.98
N ALA A 94 15.46 -2.90 6.07
CA ALA A 94 16.33 -2.29 5.08
C ALA A 94 17.41 -1.39 5.72
N GLU A 95 17.04 -0.56 6.69
CA GLU A 95 17.98 0.29 7.43
C GLU A 95 18.99 -0.53 8.24
N ILE A 96 18.52 -1.56 8.96
CA ILE A 96 19.39 -2.47 9.71
C ILE A 96 20.35 -3.21 8.75
N THR A 97 19.83 -3.64 7.60
CA THR A 97 20.63 -4.26 6.53
C THR A 97 21.74 -3.33 6.07
N ALA A 98 21.41 -2.07 5.75
CA ALA A 98 22.39 -1.08 5.32
C ALA A 98 23.49 -0.84 6.36
N ALA A 99 23.13 -0.77 7.64
CA ALA A 99 24.09 -0.61 8.73
C ALA A 99 25.03 -1.83 8.88
N LEU A 100 24.46 -3.04 8.89
CA LEU A 100 25.25 -4.28 9.07
C LEU A 100 26.01 -4.70 7.83
N PHE A 101 25.59 -4.25 6.64
CA PHE A 101 26.29 -4.51 5.39
C PHE A 101 27.74 -4.00 5.43
N GLY A 102 27.96 -2.79 5.94
CA GLY A 102 29.31 -2.24 6.14
C GLY A 102 30.17 -3.10 7.07
N VAL A 103 29.58 -3.59 8.16
CA VAL A 103 30.28 -4.49 9.11
C VAL A 103 30.65 -5.81 8.43
N MET A 104 29.73 -6.38 7.66
CA MET A 104 29.97 -7.61 6.90
C MET A 104 31.09 -7.44 5.87
N LEU A 105 31.12 -6.34 5.12
CA LEU A 105 32.21 -6.06 4.17
C LEU A 105 33.57 -5.85 4.85
N SER A 106 33.57 -5.21 6.03
CA SER A 106 34.78 -5.06 6.85
C SER A 106 35.30 -6.41 7.33
N ASP A 107 34.42 -7.28 7.82
CA ASP A 107 34.76 -8.64 8.24
C ASP A 107 35.36 -9.47 7.10
N VAL A 108 34.74 -9.42 5.91
CA VAL A 108 35.23 -10.10 4.71
C VAL A 108 36.64 -9.61 4.37
N SER A 109 36.85 -8.29 4.39
CA SER A 109 38.15 -7.68 4.10
C SER A 109 39.21 -8.11 5.11
N TRP A 110 38.88 -8.15 6.40
CA TRP A 110 39.78 -8.61 7.45
C TRP A 110 40.10 -10.10 7.33
N ARG A 111 39.09 -10.94 7.05
CA ARG A 111 39.23 -12.40 6.98
C ARG A 111 40.14 -12.84 5.84
N PHE A 112 40.09 -12.14 4.70
CA PHE A 112 40.87 -12.43 3.50
C PHE A 112 42.01 -11.44 3.27
N ARG A 113 42.50 -10.76 4.33
CA ARG A 113 43.56 -9.74 4.22
C ARG A 113 44.84 -10.24 3.54
N GLU A 114 45.19 -11.51 3.75
CA GLU A 114 46.37 -12.16 3.17
C GLU A 114 46.18 -12.57 1.71
N ALA A 115 44.95 -12.48 1.18
CA ALA A 115 44.59 -12.91 -0.16
C ALA A 115 43.64 -11.90 -0.84
N PRO A 116 44.19 -10.80 -1.41
CA PRO A 116 43.39 -9.65 -1.83
C PRO A 116 42.38 -9.95 -2.95
N THR A 117 42.68 -10.91 -3.83
CA THR A 117 41.76 -11.36 -4.89
C THR A 117 40.53 -12.04 -4.30
N TRP A 118 40.69 -12.91 -3.31
CA TRP A 118 39.58 -13.55 -2.59
C TRP A 118 38.76 -12.53 -1.80
N ALA A 119 39.41 -11.55 -1.16
CA ALA A 119 38.72 -10.45 -0.49
C ALA A 119 37.88 -9.61 -1.45
N MET A 120 38.38 -9.34 -2.66
CA MET A 120 37.64 -8.63 -3.71
C MET A 120 36.43 -9.43 -4.18
N LEU A 121 36.62 -10.70 -4.54
CA LEU A 121 35.53 -11.58 -5.00
C LEU A 121 34.44 -11.73 -3.94
N ALA A 122 34.81 -11.95 -2.68
CA ALA A 122 33.84 -12.08 -1.60
C ALA A 122 33.04 -10.78 -1.38
N ARG A 123 33.69 -9.61 -1.44
CA ARG A 123 33.00 -8.31 -1.37
C ARG A 123 32.04 -8.10 -2.54
N LEU A 124 32.49 -8.38 -3.77
CA LEU A 124 31.63 -8.29 -4.96
C LEU A 124 30.44 -9.23 -4.86
N THR A 125 30.63 -10.44 -4.35
CA THR A 125 29.53 -11.39 -4.08
C THR A 125 28.56 -10.83 -3.05
N CYS A 126 29.04 -10.27 -1.93
CA CYS A 126 28.17 -9.63 -0.94
C CYS A 126 27.35 -8.47 -1.53
N ILE A 127 28.00 -7.58 -2.28
CA ILE A 127 27.36 -6.45 -2.97
C ILE A 127 26.31 -6.95 -3.96
N THR A 128 26.68 -7.89 -4.82
CA THR A 128 25.79 -8.44 -5.85
C THR A 128 24.58 -9.10 -5.21
N THR A 129 24.78 -9.94 -4.20
CA THR A 129 23.68 -10.68 -3.55
C THR A 129 22.71 -9.76 -2.80
N ILE A 130 23.19 -8.70 -2.16
CA ILE A 130 22.34 -7.82 -1.34
C ILE A 130 21.75 -6.65 -2.14
N LEU A 131 22.43 -6.14 -3.16
CA LEU A 131 21.99 -4.95 -3.89
C LEU A 131 21.51 -5.25 -5.31
N VAL A 132 22.08 -6.26 -5.99
CA VAL A 132 21.76 -6.52 -7.41
C VAL A 132 20.68 -7.58 -7.54
N ILE A 133 20.89 -8.77 -6.96
CA ILE A 133 19.94 -9.89 -7.07
C ILE A 133 18.51 -9.50 -6.66
N PRO A 134 18.28 -8.75 -5.57
CA PRO A 134 16.92 -8.38 -5.15
C PRO A 134 16.19 -7.46 -6.13
N LEU A 135 16.94 -6.78 -7.00
CA LEU A 135 16.42 -5.85 -8.01
C LEU A 135 16.28 -6.52 -9.39
N LEU A 136 16.77 -7.74 -9.56
CA LEU A 136 16.64 -8.43 -10.84
C LEU A 136 15.18 -8.82 -11.08
N PRO A 137 14.63 -8.57 -12.27
CA PRO A 137 13.25 -8.92 -12.62
C PRO A 137 13.15 -10.43 -12.95
N ILE A 138 13.53 -11.29 -12.01
CA ILE A 138 13.62 -12.74 -12.21
C ILE A 138 12.24 -13.40 -12.06
N PHE A 139 11.34 -12.77 -11.30
CA PHE A 139 9.97 -13.23 -11.14
C PHE A 139 9.05 -12.33 -11.96
N PRO A 140 8.42 -12.83 -13.03
CA PRO A 140 7.35 -12.07 -13.67
C PRO A 140 6.29 -11.82 -12.61
N ALA A 141 5.90 -10.56 -12.43
CA ALA A 141 4.75 -10.22 -11.61
C ALA A 141 3.56 -10.99 -12.20
N ALA A 142 3.10 -12.03 -11.50
CA ALA A 142 1.93 -12.79 -11.92
C ALA A 142 0.72 -11.84 -11.89
N GLY A 143 0.34 -11.30 -13.05
CA GLY A 143 -0.79 -10.37 -13.16
C GLY A 143 -0.71 -9.31 -14.25
N GLN A 144 0.42 -9.10 -14.93
CA GLN A 144 0.43 -8.23 -16.11
C GLN A 144 -0.07 -9.00 -17.34
N ALA A 145 -1.38 -9.28 -17.35
CA ALA A 145 -2.09 -9.38 -18.61
C ALA A 145 -1.80 -8.08 -19.37
N THR A 146 -1.47 -8.18 -20.66
CA THR A 146 -1.38 -7.08 -21.60
C THR A 146 -2.74 -6.40 -21.71
N ALA A 147 -3.07 -5.57 -20.73
CA ALA A 147 -4.23 -4.71 -20.74
C ALA A 147 -3.89 -3.47 -21.56
N LEU A 148 -4.92 -2.91 -22.22
CA LEU A 148 -4.94 -1.58 -22.81
C LEU A 148 -4.18 -0.57 -21.93
N PRO A 149 -3.57 0.50 -22.51
CA PRO A 149 -2.85 1.49 -21.71
C PRO A 149 -3.72 1.95 -20.55
N ALA A 150 -3.27 1.65 -19.34
CA ALA A 150 -3.98 1.98 -18.11
C ALA A 150 -4.16 3.50 -18.05
N SER A 151 -5.35 3.97 -17.64
CA SER A 151 -5.53 5.37 -17.29
C SER A 151 -4.50 5.75 -16.23
N SER A 152 -3.76 6.84 -16.45
CA SER A 152 -2.71 7.26 -15.52
C SER A 152 -3.28 7.72 -14.18
N CYS A 153 -4.55 8.13 -14.15
CA CYS A 153 -5.24 8.72 -13.01
C CYS A 153 -4.46 9.87 -12.36
N ASP A 154 -3.61 10.55 -13.14
CA ASP A 154 -2.81 11.68 -12.67
C ASP A 154 -3.72 12.85 -12.27
N LEU A 155 -3.45 13.44 -11.10
CA LEU A 155 -4.23 14.54 -10.53
C LEU A 155 -3.59 15.92 -10.78
N ARG A 156 -2.44 16.01 -11.47
CA ARG A 156 -1.72 17.27 -11.69
C ARG A 156 -2.56 18.40 -12.30
N HIS A 157 -3.50 18.07 -13.19
CA HIS A 157 -4.35 19.02 -13.92
C HIS A 157 -5.85 18.80 -13.67
N ILE A 158 -6.19 18.26 -12.49
CA ILE A 158 -7.56 17.88 -12.14
C ILE A 158 -8.48 19.09 -11.89
N ASP A 159 -7.91 20.26 -11.66
CA ASP A 159 -8.60 21.53 -11.40
C ASP A 159 -9.60 21.89 -12.49
N THR A 160 -9.21 21.75 -13.76
CA THR A 160 -10.09 22.03 -14.91
C THR A 160 -11.29 21.10 -14.98
N LEU A 161 -11.09 19.81 -14.66
CA LEU A 161 -12.16 18.81 -14.63
C LEU A 161 -13.16 19.10 -13.51
N LEU A 162 -12.68 19.57 -12.35
CA LEU A 162 -13.46 19.79 -11.13
C LEU A 162 -14.07 21.19 -11.01
N ALA A 163 -13.72 22.12 -11.91
CA ALA A 163 -14.27 23.48 -11.93
C ALA A 163 -15.82 23.55 -11.77
N PRO A 164 -16.64 22.61 -12.30
CA PRO A 164 -18.10 22.64 -12.13
C PRO A 164 -18.62 22.27 -10.72
N ILE A 165 -17.77 21.74 -9.84
CA ILE A 165 -18.21 21.16 -8.54
C ILE A 165 -18.52 22.24 -7.51
N GLY A 166 -17.79 23.36 -7.52
CA GLY A 166 -17.88 24.38 -6.47
C GLY A 166 -17.65 23.77 -5.08
N THR A 167 -18.57 24.00 -4.14
CA THR A 167 -18.49 23.47 -2.77
C THR A 167 -19.19 22.13 -2.57
N ALA A 168 -19.62 21.47 -3.65
CA ALA A 168 -20.39 20.24 -3.54
C ALA A 168 -19.54 19.05 -3.07
N THR A 169 -20.18 18.12 -2.36
CA THR A 169 -19.56 16.87 -1.92
C THR A 169 -19.38 15.92 -3.10
N THR A 170 -18.20 15.32 -3.22
CA THR A 170 -17.83 14.42 -4.31
C THR A 170 -17.50 13.02 -3.78
N LEU A 171 -18.13 11.99 -4.35
CA LEU A 171 -17.71 10.61 -4.16
C LEU A 171 -16.50 10.35 -5.06
N ALA A 172 -15.32 10.21 -4.45
CA ALA A 172 -14.06 9.98 -5.14
C ALA A 172 -13.39 8.68 -4.64
N PRO A 173 -12.36 8.15 -5.30
CA PRO A 173 -11.52 7.10 -4.74
C PRO A 173 -10.83 7.62 -3.45
N PRO A 174 -10.90 6.88 -2.32
CA PRO A 174 -10.41 7.34 -1.02
C PRO A 174 -8.88 7.55 -0.96
N ASP A 175 -8.14 6.91 -1.87
CA ASP A 175 -6.70 7.09 -2.09
C ASP A 175 -6.37 8.40 -2.83
N ALA A 176 -7.26 8.91 -3.67
CA ALA A 176 -7.11 10.20 -4.35
C ALA A 176 -7.43 11.40 -3.45
N THR A 177 -8.22 11.19 -2.39
CA THR A 177 -8.75 12.26 -1.53
C THR A 177 -7.68 13.20 -0.94
N PRO A 178 -6.55 12.73 -0.37
CA PRO A 178 -5.52 13.63 0.17
C PRO A 178 -5.00 14.62 -0.87
N GLU A 179 -4.68 14.15 -2.07
CA GLU A 179 -4.18 14.99 -3.15
C GLU A 179 -5.27 15.91 -3.70
N LEU A 180 -6.50 15.42 -3.83
CA LEU A 180 -7.66 16.24 -4.22
C LEU A 180 -7.89 17.40 -3.26
N LEU A 181 -7.87 17.13 -1.95
CA LEU A 181 -8.00 18.14 -0.91
C LEU A 181 -6.87 19.16 -1.00
N PHE A 182 -5.62 18.70 -1.10
CA PHE A 182 -4.46 19.58 -1.18
C PHE A 182 -4.51 20.50 -2.42
N ARG A 183 -4.85 19.95 -3.59
CA ARG A 183 -4.80 20.67 -4.87
C ARG A 183 -6.00 21.56 -5.13
N THR A 184 -7.20 21.11 -4.76
CA THR A 184 -8.45 21.73 -5.23
C THR A 184 -9.41 22.13 -4.13
N GLN A 185 -9.13 21.73 -2.87
CA GLN A 185 -9.97 22.05 -1.71
C GLN A 185 -11.42 21.53 -1.83
N ILE A 186 -11.68 20.56 -2.71
CA ILE A 186 -13.02 19.97 -2.83
C ILE A 186 -13.37 19.12 -1.59
N THR A 187 -14.66 19.07 -1.28
CA THR A 187 -15.16 18.20 -0.22
C THR A 187 -15.40 16.80 -0.76
N THR A 188 -14.75 15.80 -0.20
CA THR A 188 -14.95 14.37 -0.54
C THR A 188 -15.72 13.63 0.56
N VAL A 189 -16.41 12.55 0.22
CA VAL A 189 -17.20 11.74 1.18
C VAL A 189 -16.33 11.10 2.28
N GLY A 190 -15.15 10.61 1.92
CA GLY A 190 -14.26 9.90 2.83
C GLY A 190 -12.84 9.76 2.29
N SER A 191 -11.93 9.35 3.17
CA SER A 191 -10.50 9.19 2.91
C SER A 191 -9.94 8.04 3.75
N LEU A 192 -8.72 7.63 3.45
CA LEU A 192 -7.96 6.64 4.24
C LEU A 192 -7.35 7.24 5.52
N TYR A 193 -7.96 8.26 6.13
CA TYR A 193 -7.50 8.81 7.42
C TYR A 193 -8.22 8.16 8.60
N GLN A 194 -7.48 7.85 9.66
CA GLN A 194 -7.99 7.16 10.86
C GLN A 194 -9.13 7.92 11.57
N HIS A 195 -9.17 9.25 11.45
CA HIS A 195 -10.26 10.08 12.01
C HIS A 195 -11.52 10.12 11.11
N GLY A 196 -11.44 9.60 9.89
CA GLY A 196 -12.49 9.65 8.87
C GLY A 196 -13.26 8.35 8.66
N VAL A 197 -13.09 7.33 9.51
CA VAL A 197 -13.67 5.98 9.33
C VAL A 197 -15.16 5.99 8.98
N PRO A 198 -16.04 6.75 9.66
CA PRO A 198 -17.46 6.78 9.30
C PRO A 198 -17.71 7.32 7.88
N GLY A 199 -16.93 8.30 7.42
CA GLY A 199 -17.00 8.82 6.06
C GLY A 199 -16.51 7.81 5.04
N PHE A 200 -15.40 7.13 5.33
CA PHE A 200 -14.91 6.03 4.51
C PHE A 200 -15.94 4.90 4.38
N LEU A 201 -16.58 4.46 5.47
CA LEU A 201 -17.55 3.36 5.41
C LEU A 201 -18.76 3.72 4.55
N ARG A 202 -19.24 4.97 4.61
CA ARG A 202 -20.29 5.45 3.70
C ARG A 202 -19.84 5.44 2.24
N LEU A 203 -18.64 5.94 1.97
CA LEU A 203 -18.02 5.90 0.64
C LEU A 203 -17.88 4.46 0.12
N SER A 204 -17.42 3.54 0.98
CA SER A 204 -17.20 2.14 0.66
C SER A 204 -18.52 1.47 0.30
N ASN A 205 -19.56 1.68 1.11
CA ASN A 205 -20.91 1.17 0.82
C ASN A 205 -21.46 1.71 -0.50
N ALA A 206 -21.19 2.97 -0.84
CA ALA A 206 -21.62 3.56 -2.11
C ALA A 206 -20.92 2.92 -3.32
N TRP A 207 -19.59 2.73 -3.26
CA TRP A 207 -18.84 2.07 -4.33
C TRP A 207 -19.23 0.60 -4.54
N ARG A 208 -19.60 -0.08 -3.45
CA ARG A 208 -19.96 -1.50 -3.41
C ARG A 208 -21.42 -1.79 -3.79
N THR A 209 -22.24 -0.76 -3.99
CA THR A 209 -23.66 -0.96 -4.31
C THR A 209 -23.85 -1.48 -5.73
N VAL A 210 -24.90 -2.26 -5.98
CA VAL A 210 -25.31 -2.61 -7.34
C VAL A 210 -26.13 -1.45 -7.90
N PRO A 211 -25.71 -0.80 -9.00
CA PRO A 211 -26.44 0.32 -9.56
C PRO A 211 -27.72 -0.15 -10.26
N GLY A 212 -28.79 0.64 -10.12
CA GLY A 212 -30.07 0.41 -10.80
C GLY A 212 -30.53 1.65 -11.59
N ALA A 213 -31.82 1.69 -11.92
CA ALA A 213 -32.44 2.81 -12.62
C ALA A 213 -32.51 4.09 -11.77
N THR A 214 -32.54 3.96 -10.43
CA THR A 214 -32.60 5.07 -9.48
C THR A 214 -31.35 5.13 -8.61
N VAL A 215 -31.10 6.29 -7.97
CA VAL A 215 -29.95 6.48 -7.09
C VAL A 215 -30.06 5.54 -5.87
N PRO A 216 -29.10 4.63 -5.64
CA PRO A 216 -29.14 3.71 -4.50
C PRO A 216 -29.06 4.44 -3.16
N ALA A 217 -29.71 3.88 -2.12
CA ALA A 217 -29.69 4.46 -0.77
C ALA A 217 -28.26 4.65 -0.21
N ALA A 218 -27.34 3.75 -0.54
CA ALA A 218 -25.93 3.87 -0.14
C ALA A 218 -25.25 5.09 -0.76
N VAL A 219 -25.58 5.44 -2.02
CA VAL A 219 -25.08 6.65 -2.69
C VAL A 219 -25.75 7.89 -2.10
N ILE A 220 -27.07 7.86 -1.86
CA ILE A 220 -27.80 8.96 -1.21
C ILE A 220 -27.20 9.29 0.17
N ALA A 221 -26.86 8.26 0.96
CA ALA A 221 -26.29 8.41 2.29
C ALA A 221 -24.94 9.15 2.29
N THR A 222 -24.23 9.18 1.16
CA THR A 222 -22.98 9.95 1.03
C THR A 222 -23.19 11.46 0.96
N LYS A 223 -24.41 11.90 0.59
CA LYS A 223 -24.74 13.29 0.26
C LYS A 223 -23.86 13.87 -0.86
N ALA A 224 -23.23 13.02 -1.67
CA ALA A 224 -22.47 13.47 -2.82
C ALA A 224 -23.43 14.02 -3.89
N SER A 225 -23.04 15.11 -4.55
CA SER A 225 -23.70 15.61 -5.77
C SER A 225 -22.94 15.17 -7.03
N TYR A 226 -21.68 14.76 -6.87
CA TYR A 226 -20.81 14.34 -7.95
C TYR A 226 -20.12 13.02 -7.64
N VAL A 227 -19.81 12.27 -8.70
CA VAL A 227 -18.92 11.10 -8.66
C VAL A 227 -17.72 11.39 -9.52
N LEU A 228 -16.53 11.34 -8.93
CA LEU A 228 -15.26 11.40 -9.64
C LEU A 228 -14.72 9.99 -9.79
N PHE A 229 -14.43 9.56 -11.01
CA PHE A 229 -14.01 8.19 -11.31
C PHE A 229 -12.82 8.16 -12.24
N CYS A 230 -11.83 7.32 -11.93
CA CYS A 230 -10.77 6.93 -12.85
C CYS A 230 -10.76 5.40 -12.96
N GLY A 231 -10.70 4.89 -14.19
CA GLY A 231 -10.67 3.44 -14.41
C GLY A 231 -9.35 2.81 -14.00
N SER A 232 -9.34 1.49 -13.86
CA SER A 232 -8.12 0.71 -13.71
C SER A 232 -8.27 -0.64 -14.42
N PRO A 233 -7.22 -1.16 -15.08
CA PRO A 233 -7.23 -2.52 -15.59
C PRO A 233 -7.27 -3.57 -14.47
N THR A 234 -6.80 -3.21 -13.27
CA THR A 234 -6.92 -4.05 -12.08
C THR A 234 -8.18 -3.70 -11.31
N ARG A 235 -8.88 -4.73 -10.83
CA ARG A 235 -10.08 -4.53 -10.03
C ARG A 235 -9.72 -3.89 -8.69
N TYR A 236 -10.48 -2.89 -8.30
CA TYR A 236 -10.18 -2.08 -7.13
C TYR A 236 -10.43 -2.81 -5.82
N LEU A 237 -9.51 -2.66 -4.87
CA LEU A 237 -9.54 -3.38 -3.59
C LEU A 237 -10.82 -3.13 -2.79
N LEU A 238 -11.47 -1.96 -2.92
CA LEU A 238 -12.74 -1.68 -2.24
C LEU A 238 -13.90 -2.59 -2.64
N VAL A 239 -13.84 -3.25 -3.80
CA VAL A 239 -14.92 -4.09 -4.34
C VAL A 239 -14.46 -5.50 -4.69
N ALA A 240 -13.18 -5.82 -4.50
CA ALA A 240 -12.55 -7.06 -4.98
C ALA A 240 -13.15 -8.34 -4.39
N ASP A 241 -13.78 -8.27 -3.22
CA ASP A 241 -14.43 -9.37 -2.51
C ASP A 241 -15.90 -9.61 -2.94
N LEU A 242 -16.44 -8.81 -3.85
CA LEU A 242 -17.82 -8.92 -4.36
C LEU A 242 -17.87 -9.44 -5.80
N PRO A 243 -19.02 -9.88 -6.34
CA PRO A 243 -19.19 -10.10 -7.78
C PRO A 243 -18.97 -8.81 -8.59
N GLU A 244 -18.64 -8.92 -9.88
CA GLU A 244 -18.38 -7.79 -10.81
C GLU A 244 -19.64 -7.03 -11.23
N THR A 245 -20.44 -6.62 -10.26
CA THR A 245 -21.75 -5.96 -10.45
C THR A 245 -21.86 -4.65 -9.67
N THR A 246 -20.76 -4.18 -9.08
CA THR A 246 -20.77 -2.97 -8.25
C THR A 246 -20.82 -1.69 -9.10
N LEU A 247 -21.07 -0.54 -8.44
CA LEU A 247 -20.98 0.78 -9.08
C LEU A 247 -19.58 1.00 -9.66
N TRP A 248 -18.53 0.58 -8.95
CA TRP A 248 -17.16 0.62 -9.46
C TRP A 248 -17.03 -0.16 -10.77
N ASP A 249 -17.44 -1.43 -10.78
CA ASP A 249 -17.31 -2.32 -11.94
C ASP A 249 -18.10 -1.75 -13.15
N THR A 250 -19.26 -1.18 -12.88
CA THR A 250 -20.14 -0.53 -13.87
C THR A 250 -19.48 0.68 -14.52
N LEU A 251 -18.85 1.57 -13.73
CA LEU A 251 -18.11 2.73 -14.24
C LEU A 251 -16.79 2.34 -14.93
N ASN A 252 -16.12 1.29 -14.44
CA ASN A 252 -14.90 0.76 -15.06
C ASN A 252 -15.20 0.19 -16.46
N GLY A 253 -16.33 -0.50 -16.61
CA GLY A 253 -16.85 -0.96 -17.91
C GLY A 253 -17.46 0.13 -18.79
N ASN A 254 -17.33 1.41 -18.43
CA ASN A 254 -17.88 2.57 -19.15
C ASN A 254 -19.40 2.49 -19.40
N ARG A 255 -20.16 1.93 -18.44
CA ARG A 255 -21.63 1.79 -18.50
C ARG A 255 -22.30 2.59 -17.38
N PRO A 256 -22.17 3.93 -17.33
CA PRO A 256 -22.73 4.70 -16.22
C PRO A 256 -24.25 4.47 -16.09
N PRO A 257 -24.77 4.30 -14.86
CA PRO A 257 -26.21 4.19 -14.64
C PRO A 257 -26.93 5.49 -15.04
N PRO A 258 -28.24 5.44 -15.32
CA PRO A 258 -28.99 6.57 -15.90
C PRO A 258 -29.03 7.82 -15.00
N TRP A 259 -28.86 7.65 -13.68
CA TRP A 259 -28.78 8.75 -12.71
C TRP A 259 -27.37 9.39 -12.60
N LEU A 260 -26.39 8.91 -13.37
CA LEU A 260 -25.07 9.55 -13.49
C LEU A 260 -24.91 10.21 -14.86
N HIS A 261 -24.94 11.53 -14.88
CA HIS A 261 -24.74 12.31 -16.09
C HIS A 261 -23.30 12.81 -16.19
N LEU A 262 -22.59 12.40 -17.24
CA LEU A 262 -21.21 12.84 -17.48
C LEU A 262 -21.17 14.37 -17.65
N GLN A 263 -20.34 15.05 -16.87
CA GLN A 263 -20.13 16.51 -16.93
C GLN A 263 -18.85 16.85 -17.67
N SER A 264 -17.76 16.19 -17.29
CA SER A 264 -16.44 16.42 -17.87
C SER A 264 -15.66 15.11 -17.88
N ARG A 265 -14.72 15.00 -18.81
CA ARG A 265 -13.77 13.90 -18.92
C ARG A 265 -12.41 14.43 -19.34
N ASP A 266 -11.36 13.85 -18.77
CA ASP A 266 -9.99 14.04 -19.21
C ASP A 266 -9.53 12.74 -19.87
N LEU A 267 -9.31 12.80 -21.18
CA LEU A 267 -8.88 11.64 -21.97
C LEU A 267 -7.39 11.31 -21.78
N ALA A 268 -6.58 12.27 -21.34
CA ALA A 268 -5.16 12.05 -21.10
C ALA A 268 -4.92 11.24 -19.82
N THR A 269 -5.71 11.51 -18.78
CA THR A 269 -5.57 10.85 -17.46
C THR A 269 -6.59 9.75 -17.23
N GLY A 270 -7.75 9.80 -17.90
CA GLY A 270 -8.86 8.86 -17.75
C GLY A 270 -9.89 9.25 -16.69
N TRP A 271 -9.73 10.42 -16.05
CA TRP A 271 -10.70 10.94 -15.08
C TRP A 271 -12.04 11.31 -15.74
N ARG A 272 -13.12 10.96 -15.08
CA ARG A 272 -14.50 11.26 -15.48
C ARG A 272 -15.26 11.81 -14.29
N LEU A 273 -15.88 12.98 -14.48
CA LEU A 273 -16.75 13.60 -13.49
C LEU A 273 -18.20 13.43 -13.91
N TYR A 274 -19.00 12.82 -13.02
CA TYR A 274 -20.42 12.63 -13.20
C TYR A 274 -21.20 13.46 -12.19
N LYS A 275 -22.32 14.04 -12.62
CA LYS A 275 -23.32 14.65 -11.75
C LYS A 275 -24.39 13.60 -11.40
N ILE A 276 -24.73 13.53 -10.13
CA ILE A 276 -25.83 12.68 -9.64
C ILE A 276 -27.15 13.42 -9.91
N ILE A 277 -28.04 12.78 -10.66
CA ILE A 277 -29.39 13.27 -10.97
C ILE A 277 -30.39 12.30 -10.31
N PRO A 278 -31.16 12.74 -9.30
CA PRO A 278 -32.14 11.91 -8.60
C PRO A 278 -33.23 11.33 -9.51
#